data_AF-A0A3D1ATF1-F1
#
_entry.id   AF-A0A3D1ATF1-F1
#
_cell.length_a   1.000
_cell.length_b   1.000
_cell.length_c   1.000
_cell.angle_alpha   90.00
_cell.angle_beta   90.00
_cell.angle_gamma   90.00
#
_symmetry.space_group_name_H-M   'P 1'
#
loop_
_entity.id
_entity.type
_entity.pdbx_description
1 polymer ?
#
loop_
_entity_poly.entity_id
_entity_poly.type
_entity_poly.pdbx_seq_one_letter_code
_entity_poly.pdbx_strand_id
1 'polypeptide(L)'
;GIVQMLRNTGQTCPQLIVLDLVRHRLPLVLFSLFIAPLLHREAAADGRQSIRRAFTPAEMAALVAKALQGSGATWRHTVSPYRANQVIEIDYAPVD
;
A
#
# COMPACT_ATOMS: atom_id res chain seq x y z
N GLY A 1 -13.91 1.13 1.06
CA GLY A 1 -12.70 1.17 0.21
C GLY A 1 -11.61 1.98 0.88
N ILE A 2 -10.35 1.88 0.43
CA ILE A 2 -9.19 2.46 1.11
C ILE A 2 -9.34 3.98 1.39
N VAL A 3 -9.96 4.72 0.47
CA VAL A 3 -10.23 6.16 0.64
C VAL A 3 -11.05 6.46 1.91
N GLN A 4 -12.12 5.70 2.16
CA GLN A 4 -12.95 5.90 3.33
C GLN A 4 -12.22 5.49 4.61
N MET A 5 -11.43 4.40 4.54
CA MET A 5 -10.62 3.95 5.66
C MET A 5 -9.65 5.04 6.09
N LEU A 6 -8.88 5.62 5.15
CA LEU A 6 -7.94 6.70 5.44
C LEU A 6 -8.63 7.92 6.06
N ARG A 7 -9.79 8.33 5.54
CA ARG A 7 -10.57 9.45 6.12
C ARG A 7 -11.02 9.19 7.55
N ASN A 8 -11.55 8.00 7.81
CA ASN A 8 -12.06 7.64 9.14
C ASN A 8 -10.93 7.50 10.17
N THR A 9 -9.77 6.98 9.76
CA THR A 9 -8.63 6.83 10.68
C THR A 9 -8.14 8.17 11.21
N GLY A 10 -8.20 9.24 10.42
CA GLY A 10 -7.80 10.57 10.88
C GLY A 10 -8.63 11.14 12.04
N GLN A 11 -9.81 10.58 12.30
CA GLN A 11 -10.65 10.99 13.44
C GLN A 11 -10.19 10.39 14.78
N THR A 12 -9.40 9.31 14.73
CA THR A 12 -9.05 8.53 15.94
C THR A 12 -7.55 8.39 16.12
N CYS A 13 -6.76 8.55 15.05
CA CYS A 13 -5.31 8.41 15.09
C CYS A 13 -4.63 9.63 14.46
N PRO A 14 -3.70 10.30 15.16
CA PRO A 14 -3.00 11.47 14.63
C PRO A 14 -1.99 11.10 13.54
N GLN A 15 -1.49 9.87 13.53
CA GLN A 15 -0.52 9.38 12.55
C GLN A 15 -0.87 7.98 12.06
N LEU A 16 -0.82 7.75 10.74
CA LEU A 16 -1.05 6.44 10.14
C LEU A 16 0.10 6.07 9.21
N ILE A 17 0.62 4.85 9.38
CA ILE A 17 1.58 4.25 8.46
C ILE A 17 0.88 3.11 7.73
N VAL A 18 0.85 3.19 6.40
CA VAL A 18 0.35 2.13 5.52
C VAL A 18 1.53 1.46 4.84
N LEU A 19 1.68 0.16 5.07
CA LEU A 19 2.62 -0.69 4.33
C LEU A 19 1.82 -1.56 3.37
N ASP A 20 2.14 -1.50 2.08
CA ASP A 20 1.48 -2.31 1.06
C ASP A 20 2.50 -2.90 0.07
N LEU A 21 2.10 -3.98 -0.59
CA LEU A 21 2.82 -4.52 -1.74
C LEU A 21 2.75 -3.54 -2.92
N VAL A 22 3.71 -3.67 -3.83
CA VAL A 22 3.68 -2.93 -5.09
C VAL A 22 3.38 -3.89 -6.23
N ARG A 23 2.39 -3.53 -7.05
CA ARG A 23 2.13 -4.24 -8.30
C ARG A 23 3.22 -3.95 -9.31
N HIS A 24 4.19 -4.85 -9.40
CA HIS A 24 5.28 -4.76 -10.34
C HIS A 24 5.73 -6.16 -10.81
N ARG A 25 6.31 -6.25 -12.01
CA ARG A 25 6.75 -7.53 -12.58
C ARG A 25 7.91 -8.16 -11.80
N LEU A 26 8.87 -7.34 -11.36
CA LEU A 26 10.03 -7.80 -10.59
C LEU A 26 9.67 -8.61 -9.33
N PRO A 27 8.88 -8.10 -8.36
CA PRO A 27 8.49 -8.88 -7.20
C PRO A 27 7.64 -10.11 -7.57
N LEU A 28 6.80 -10.04 -8.61
CA LEU A 28 6.03 -11.19 -9.06
C LEU A 28 6.93 -12.34 -9.57
N VAL A 29 7.95 -12.00 -10.36
CA VAL A 29 8.93 -12.97 -10.89
C VAL A 29 9.76 -13.54 -9.74
N LEU A 30 10.32 -12.69 -8.88
CA LEU A 30 11.14 -13.14 -7.75
C LEU A 30 10.34 -14.04 -6.80
N PHE A 31 9.11 -13.65 -6.45
CA PHE A 31 8.21 -14.49 -5.66
C PHE A 31 7.95 -15.83 -6.34
N SER A 32 7.63 -15.81 -7.65
CA SER A 32 7.28 -17.02 -8.38
C SER A 32 8.45 -18.01 -8.54
N LEU A 33 9.69 -17.51 -8.62
CA LEU A 33 10.88 -18.34 -8.80
C LEU A 33 11.47 -18.83 -7.48
N PHE A 34 11.48 -18.01 -6.43
CA PHE A 34 12.22 -18.31 -5.20
C PHE A 34 11.35 -18.65 -4.01
N ILE A 35 10.11 -18.15 -3.95
CA ILE A 35 9.24 -18.32 -2.78
C ILE A 35 8.12 -19.32 -3.07
N ALA A 36 7.41 -19.14 -4.18
CA ALA A 36 6.27 -19.97 -4.56
C ALA A 36 6.56 -21.48 -4.62
N PRO A 37 7.74 -21.98 -5.05
CA PRO A 37 8.05 -23.42 -5.03
C PRO A 37 8.17 -24.01 -3.62
N LEU A 38 8.41 -23.17 -2.61
CA LEU A 38 8.54 -23.57 -1.21
C LEU A 38 7.20 -23.55 -0.47
N LEU A 39 6.13 -23.07 -1.12
CA LEU A 39 4.81 -22.91 -0.54
C LEU A 39 3.85 -24.00 -1.02
N HIS A 40 2.80 -24.26 -0.23
CA HIS A 40 1.66 -25.03 -0.72
C HIS A 40 1.02 -24.32 -1.94
N ARG A 41 0.41 -25.08 -2.84
CA ARG A 41 -0.13 -24.56 -4.12
C ARG A 41 -1.09 -23.38 -3.92
N GLU A 42 -1.93 -23.46 -2.90
CA GLU A 42 -2.89 -22.41 -2.55
C GLU A 42 -2.21 -21.12 -2.10
N ALA A 43 -1.26 -21.20 -1.16
CA ALA A 43 -0.48 -20.05 -0.70
C ALA A 43 0.35 -19.42 -1.84
N ALA A 44 0.90 -20.24 -2.74
CA ALA A 44 1.60 -19.76 -3.92
C ALA A 44 0.65 -19.04 -4.90
N ALA A 45 -0.57 -19.53 -5.08
CA ALA A 45 -1.59 -18.89 -5.91
C ALA A 45 -2.04 -17.56 -5.30
N ASP A 46 -2.30 -17.54 -3.99
CA ASP A 46 -2.70 -16.35 -3.26
C ASP A 46 -1.61 -15.27 -3.27
N GLY A 47 -0.35 -15.62 -3.01
CA GLY A 47 0.75 -14.67 -3.05
C GLY A 47 0.94 -14.02 -4.44
N ARG A 48 0.84 -14.81 -5.51
CA ARG A 48 0.84 -14.26 -6.89
C ARG A 48 -0.34 -13.32 -7.12
N GLN A 49 -1.52 -13.67 -6.60
CA GLN A 49 -2.72 -12.86 -6.77
C GLN A 49 -2.65 -11.56 -5.97
N SER A 50 -2.11 -11.60 -4.75
CA SER A 50 -1.85 -10.43 -3.91
C SER A 50 -0.95 -9.42 -4.62
N ILE A 51 0.17 -9.87 -5.22
CA ILE A 51 1.05 -8.97 -6.00
C ILE A 51 0.33 -8.40 -7.23
N ARG A 52 -0.51 -9.20 -7.91
CA ARG A 52 -1.27 -8.74 -9.09
C ARG A 52 -2.38 -7.75 -8.75
N ARG A 53 -2.98 -7.87 -7.58
CA ARG A 53 -4.07 -7.00 -7.10
C ARG A 53 -3.60 -5.76 -6.35
N ALA A 54 -2.34 -5.74 -5.92
CA ALA A 54 -1.75 -4.58 -5.27
C ALA A 54 -1.87 -3.32 -6.15
N PHE A 55 -1.73 -2.16 -5.52
CA PHE A 55 -1.66 -0.90 -6.26
C PHE A 55 -0.26 -0.68 -6.84
N THR A 56 -0.20 -0.02 -7.98
CA THR A 56 1.02 0.66 -8.41
C THR A 56 1.26 1.89 -7.53
N PRO A 57 2.50 2.43 -7.46
CA PRO A 57 2.77 3.63 -6.68
C PRO A 57 1.94 4.84 -7.11
N ALA A 58 1.69 4.99 -8.41
CA ALA A 58 0.86 6.07 -8.94
C ALA A 58 -0.61 5.94 -8.51
N GLU A 59 -1.18 4.73 -8.56
CA GLU A 59 -2.56 4.49 -8.12
C GLU A 59 -2.72 4.73 -6.61
N MET A 60 -1.78 4.23 -5.79
CA MET A 60 -1.78 4.45 -4.36
C MET A 60 -1.69 5.94 -4.02
N ALA A 61 -0.76 6.66 -4.64
CA ALA A 61 -0.61 8.10 -4.46
C ALA A 61 -1.89 8.87 -4.81
N ALA A 62 -2.55 8.51 -5.93
CA ALA A 62 -3.81 9.12 -6.34
C ALA A 62 -4.95 8.86 -5.33
N LEU A 63 -5.01 7.65 -4.76
CA LEU A 63 -6.01 7.29 -3.75
C LEU A 63 -5.79 8.04 -2.43
N VAL A 64 -4.54 8.17 -1.99
CA VAL A 64 -4.18 8.92 -0.78
C VAL A 64 -4.48 10.40 -0.97
N ALA A 65 -4.05 10.99 -2.10
CA ALA A 65 -4.35 12.40 -2.41
C ALA A 65 -5.86 12.68 -2.43
N LYS A 66 -6.66 11.79 -3.02
CA LYS A 66 -8.12 11.87 -3.01
C LYS A 66 -8.72 11.72 -1.60
N ALA A 67 -8.14 10.86 -0.78
CA ALA A 67 -8.61 10.63 0.58
C ALA A 67 -8.39 11.85 1.47
N LEU A 68 -7.23 12.48 1.36
CA LEU A 68 -6.78 13.60 2.20
C LEU A 68 -7.11 14.99 1.60
N GLN A 69 -7.82 15.03 0.48
CA GLN A 69 -8.20 16.30 -0.15
C GLN A 69 -9.01 17.16 0.84
N GLY A 70 -8.47 18.33 1.18
CA GLY A 70 -9.10 19.28 2.09
C GLY A 70 -9.00 18.93 3.57
N SER A 71 -8.27 17.88 3.97
CA SER A 71 -8.15 17.50 5.38
C SER A 71 -7.04 18.23 6.15
N GLY A 72 -6.19 19.01 5.47
CA GLY A 72 -4.99 19.62 6.08
C GLY A 72 -3.88 18.62 6.46
N ALA A 73 -4.09 17.32 6.22
CA ALA A 73 -3.10 16.29 6.50
C ALA A 73 -1.88 16.41 5.58
N THR A 74 -0.71 16.05 6.09
CA THR A 74 0.51 15.89 5.29
C THR A 74 0.82 14.42 5.12
N TRP A 75 1.51 14.07 4.03
CA TRP A 75 1.86 12.67 3.77
C TRP A 75 3.15 12.54 2.98
N ARG A 76 3.84 11.43 3.22
CA ARG A 76 5.03 11.01 2.49
C ARG A 76 4.79 9.62 1.92
N HIS A 77 5.28 9.39 0.70
CA HIS A 77 5.20 8.09 0.05
C HIS A 77 6.58 7.64 -0.42
N THR A 78 7.03 6.51 0.13
CA THR A 78 8.31 5.89 -0.17
C THR A 78 8.09 4.54 -0.81
N VAL A 79 8.81 4.25 -1.89
CA VAL A 79 8.78 2.96 -2.57
C VAL A 79 10.14 2.29 -2.43
N SER A 80 10.18 1.01 -2.07
CA SER A 80 11.47 0.31 -1.95
C SER A 80 12.22 0.22 -3.29
N PRO A 81 13.57 0.17 -3.27
CA PRO A 81 14.39 0.11 -4.49
C PRO A 81 14.00 -1.05 -5.44
N TYR A 82 13.62 -2.19 -4.88
CA TYR A 82 13.21 -3.37 -5.65
C TYR A 82 11.71 -3.43 -5.95
N ARG A 83 10.96 -2.36 -5.63
CA ARG A 83 9.51 -2.25 -5.83
C ARG A 83 8.76 -3.43 -5.23
N ALA A 84 9.22 -3.93 -4.09
CA ALA A 84 8.56 -5.02 -3.39
C ALA A 84 7.38 -4.49 -2.56
N ASN A 85 7.59 -3.33 -1.94
CA ASN A 85 6.63 -2.66 -1.07
C ASN A 85 6.67 -1.13 -1.24
N GLN A 86 5.63 -0.49 -0.74
CA GLN A 86 5.47 0.94 -0.65
C GLN A 86 4.96 1.30 0.75
N VAL A 87 5.41 2.44 1.26
CA VAL A 87 5.07 2.95 2.59
C VAL A 87 4.47 4.33 2.42
N ILE A 88 3.28 4.53 2.97
CA ILE A 88 2.63 5.83 3.08
C ILE A 88 2.62 6.21 4.55
N GLU A 89 3.20 7.35 4.87
CA GLU A 89 3.17 7.95 6.20
C GLU A 89 2.24 9.15 6.12
N ILE A 90 1.22 9.20 6.98
CA ILE A 90 0.21 10.25 7.00
C ILE A 90 0.19 10.86 8.39
N ASP A 91 0.38 12.16 8.47
CA ASP A 91 0.19 12.97 9.66
C ASP A 91 -1.11 13.77 9.50
N TYR A 92 -2.13 13.45 10.28
CA TYR A 92 -3.43 14.11 10.22
C TYR A 92 -3.39 15.46 10.94
N ALA A 93 -4.14 16.42 10.41
CA ALA A 93 -4.35 17.68 11.12
C ALA A 93 -5.18 17.44 12.39
N PRO A 94 -4.93 18.20 13.48
CA PRO A 94 -5.80 18.19 14.64
C PRO A 94 -7.25 18.51 14.23
N VAL A 95 -8.20 17.80 14.84
CA VAL A 95 -9.61 18.15 14.74
C VAL A 95 -9.87 19.18 15.84
N ASP A 96 -10.22 20.41 15.44
CA ASP A 96 -10.66 21.47 16.38
C ASP A 96 -12.01 21.11 17.05
#